data_AF-A0A084WUY0-F1
#
_entry.id   AF-A0A084WUY0-F1
#
_cell.length_a   1.000
_cell.length_b   1.000
_cell.length_c   1.000
_cell.angle_alpha   90.00
_cell.angle_beta   90.00
_cell.angle_gamma   90.00
#
_symmetry.space_group_name_H-M   'P 1'
#
loop_
_entity.id
_entity.type
_entity.pdbx_description
1 polymer ?
#
loop_
_entity_poly.entity_id
_entity_poly.type
_entity_poly.pdbx_seq_one_letter_code
_entity_poly.pdbx_strand_id
1 'polypeptide(L)'
;MFKLTVLTIAVCVLLVKADHGQKPGTPAPKCRKGERFLDCGNSCMEPKCTKPPVNFPCITLCLSGCYCREGYVRNDKGVCVPPSKCPGVKNASSSSESNES
;
A
#
# COMPACT_ATOMS: atom_id res chain seq x y z
N MET A 1 -31.78 -44.17 23.37
CA MET A 1 -32.09 -43.20 22.31
C MET A 1 -31.22 -41.94 22.42
N PHE A 2 -31.21 -41.23 23.55
CA PHE A 2 -30.37 -40.03 23.77
C PHE A 2 -28.85 -40.24 23.59
N LYS A 3 -28.31 -41.40 23.99
CA LYS A 3 -26.87 -41.71 23.80
C LYS A 3 -26.48 -41.87 22.33
N LEU A 4 -27.39 -42.34 21.47
CA LEU A 4 -27.14 -42.52 20.05
C LEU A 4 -27.21 -41.18 19.30
N THR A 5 -28.14 -40.30 19.68
CA THR A 5 -28.25 -38.93 19.13
C THR A 5 -27.11 -38.03 19.59
N VAL A 6 -26.58 -38.23 20.80
CA VAL A 6 -25.39 -37.49 21.29
C VAL A 6 -24.14 -37.93 20.54
N LEU A 7 -23.98 -39.22 20.25
CA LEU A 7 -22.84 -39.74 19.50
C LEU A 7 -22.82 -39.20 18.05
N THR A 8 -23.97 -39.13 17.40
CA THR A 8 -24.06 -38.62 16.01
C THR A 8 -23.76 -37.13 15.91
N ILE A 9 -24.27 -36.30 16.82
CA ILE A 9 -23.98 -34.84 16.84
C ILE A 9 -22.49 -34.60 17.13
N ALA A 10 -21.90 -35.35 18.06
CA ALA A 10 -20.47 -35.23 18.37
C ALA A 10 -19.59 -35.58 17.16
N VAL A 11 -19.92 -36.64 16.41
CA VAL A 11 -19.24 -37.00 15.16
C VAL A 11 -19.43 -35.90 14.11
N CYS A 12 -20.64 -35.38 13.90
CA CYS A 12 -20.88 -34.29 12.94
C CYS A 12 -20.10 -33.02 13.29
N VAL A 13 -20.03 -32.64 14.57
CA VAL A 13 -19.25 -31.46 15.01
C VAL A 13 -17.75 -31.68 14.82
N LEU A 14 -17.24 -32.90 14.98
CA LEU A 14 -15.84 -33.22 14.71
C LEU A 14 -15.53 -33.23 13.20
N LEU A 15 -16.49 -33.63 12.36
CA LEU A 15 -16.34 -33.62 10.89
C LEU A 15 -16.48 -32.21 10.28
N VAL A 16 -17.20 -31.29 10.93
CA VAL A 16 -17.42 -29.90 10.46
C VAL A 16 -16.37 -28.92 11.01
N LYS A 17 -15.45 -29.37 11.89
CA LYS A 17 -14.47 -28.51 12.59
C LYS A 17 -13.22 -28.11 11.80
N ALA A 18 -13.33 -27.92 10.48
CA ALA A 18 -12.18 -27.59 9.63
C ALA A 18 -12.45 -26.50 8.59
N ASP A 19 -13.19 -25.43 8.92
CA ASP A 19 -13.17 -24.23 8.08
C ASP A 19 -13.34 -22.94 8.91
N HIS A 20 -12.31 -22.62 9.69
CA HIS A 20 -12.06 -21.21 10.03
C HIS A 20 -11.26 -20.58 8.89
N GLY A 21 -11.92 -20.30 7.76
CA GLY A 21 -11.80 -19.05 7.02
C GLY A 21 -10.41 -18.48 6.67
N GLN A 22 -9.33 -19.26 6.66
CA GLN A 22 -8.05 -18.79 6.14
C GLN A 22 -8.04 -19.05 4.64
N LYS A 23 -8.65 -18.15 3.87
CA LYS A 23 -8.52 -18.12 2.40
C LYS A 23 -7.02 -18.21 2.09
N PRO A 24 -6.54 -19.19 1.30
CA PRO A 24 -5.12 -19.29 0.98
C PRO A 24 -4.69 -17.98 0.34
N GLY A 25 -3.79 -17.27 1.02
CA GLY A 25 -3.39 -15.92 0.65
C GLY A 25 -2.77 -15.95 -0.75
N THR A 26 -3.48 -15.38 -1.73
CA THR A 26 -2.86 -15.03 -3.01
C THR A 26 -1.64 -14.15 -2.70
N PRO A 27 -0.45 -14.45 -3.27
CA PRO A 27 0.71 -13.62 -3.08
C PRO A 27 0.37 -12.16 -3.37
N ALA A 28 0.67 -11.27 -2.44
CA ALA A 28 0.44 -9.85 -2.62
C ALA A 28 1.10 -9.38 -3.94
N PRO A 29 0.44 -8.51 -4.72
CA PRO A 29 1.03 -7.93 -5.93
C PRO A 29 2.43 -7.38 -5.66
N LYS A 30 3.37 -7.66 -6.57
CA LYS A 30 4.75 -7.19 -6.44
C LYS A 30 4.82 -5.68 -6.71
N CYS A 31 5.21 -4.90 -5.71
CA CYS A 31 5.40 -3.46 -5.84
C CYS A 31 6.75 -3.08 -6.47
N ARG A 32 6.86 -1.84 -6.97
CA ARG A 32 8.09 -1.32 -7.58
C ARG A 32 9.12 -0.98 -6.50
N LYS A 33 10.36 -0.70 -6.94
CA LYS A 33 11.42 -0.24 -6.03
C LYS A 33 10.98 1.05 -5.33
N GLY A 34 11.12 1.08 -4.00
CA GLY A 34 10.71 2.22 -3.18
C GLY A 34 9.24 2.17 -2.72
N GLU A 35 8.49 1.14 -3.11
CA GLU A 35 7.12 0.92 -2.71
C GLU A 35 7.00 -0.30 -1.77
N ARG A 36 5.90 -0.34 -1.01
CA ARG A 36 5.45 -1.49 -0.22
C ARG A 36 3.96 -1.72 -0.48
N PHE A 37 3.54 -2.97 -0.42
CA PHE A 37 2.11 -3.30 -0.49
C PHE A 37 1.44 -2.96 0.83
N LEU A 38 0.26 -2.34 0.77
CA LEU A 38 -0.61 -2.12 1.90
C LEU A 38 -1.99 -2.65 1.56
N ASP A 39 -2.61 -3.38 2.50
CA ASP A 39 -4.03 -3.70 2.43
C ASP A 39 -4.90 -2.45 2.63
N CYS A 40 -4.34 -1.45 3.31
CA CYS A 40 -4.98 -0.18 3.59
C CYS A 40 -3.99 0.98 3.45
N GLY A 41 -4.09 1.73 2.35
CA GLY A 41 -3.33 2.95 2.12
C GLY A 41 -4.19 4.04 1.48
N ASN A 42 -3.64 5.25 1.44
CA ASN A 42 -4.32 6.43 0.91
C ASN A 42 -3.33 7.31 0.12
N SER A 43 -3.51 7.38 -1.20
CA SER A 43 -2.60 8.09 -2.12
C SER A 43 -2.64 9.62 -1.97
N CYS A 44 -3.65 10.15 -1.29
CA CYS A 44 -3.72 11.56 -0.95
C CYS A 44 -2.85 11.90 0.28
N MET A 45 -2.80 11.00 1.26
CA MET A 45 -1.96 11.11 2.46
C MET A 45 -0.51 10.66 2.22
N GLU A 46 -0.25 9.92 1.14
CA GLU A 46 1.10 9.51 0.74
C GLU A 46 1.99 10.74 0.46
N PRO A 47 3.23 10.77 0.97
CA PRO A 47 4.12 11.91 0.81
C PRO A 47 4.57 12.06 -0.64
N LYS A 48 4.57 13.31 -1.13
CA LYS A 48 4.91 13.67 -2.52
C LYS A 48 6.04 14.68 -2.55
N CYS A 49 6.79 14.71 -3.65
CA CYS A 49 7.82 15.72 -3.87
C CYS A 49 7.25 17.14 -3.87
N THR A 50 6.04 17.30 -4.40
CA THR A 50 5.33 18.58 -4.42
C THR A 50 4.27 18.58 -3.33
N LYS A 51 4.28 19.61 -2.48
CA LYS A 51 3.25 19.78 -1.46
C LYS A 51 1.91 20.06 -2.15
N PRO A 52 0.83 19.38 -1.75
CA PRO A 52 -0.50 19.73 -2.23
C PRO A 52 -0.88 21.14 -1.76
N PRO A 53 -1.84 21.80 -2.43
CA PRO A 53 -2.41 23.08 -1.98
C PRO A 53 -2.93 23.01 -0.53
N VAL A 54 -2.91 24.14 0.17
CA VAL A 54 -3.30 24.24 1.60
C VAL A 54 -4.72 23.72 1.87
N ASN A 55 -5.63 23.83 0.90
CA ASN A 55 -7.02 23.39 1.00
C ASN A 55 -7.34 22.19 0.08
N PHE A 56 -6.37 21.33 -0.19
CA PHE A 56 -6.60 20.15 -1.03
C PHE A 56 -7.55 19.17 -0.33
N PRO A 57 -8.76 18.91 -0.86
CA PRO A 57 -9.70 17.98 -0.24
C PRO A 57 -9.11 16.57 -0.31
N CYS A 58 -8.91 15.96 0.85
CA CYS A 58 -8.36 14.62 0.98
C CYS A 58 -9.41 13.66 1.50
N ILE A 59 -9.83 12.69 0.67
CA ILE A 59 -10.74 11.64 1.11
C ILE A 59 -10.02 10.68 2.05
N THR A 60 -10.67 10.23 3.12
CA THR A 60 -10.12 9.27 4.10
C THR A 60 -10.30 7.81 3.67
N LEU A 61 -10.48 7.55 2.37
CA LEU A 61 -10.70 6.23 1.83
C LEU A 61 -9.43 5.37 1.92
N CYS A 62 -9.62 4.14 2.40
CA CYS A 62 -8.61 3.11 2.51
C CYS A 62 -8.69 2.19 1.28
N LEU A 63 -7.59 2.09 0.52
CA LEU A 63 -7.49 1.23 -0.66
C LEU A 63 -6.27 0.32 -0.54
N SER A 64 -6.40 -0.92 -1.01
CA SER A 64 -5.26 -1.83 -1.12
C SER A 64 -4.42 -1.52 -2.36
N GLY A 65 -3.09 -1.58 -2.24
CA GLY A 65 -2.20 -1.22 -3.34
C GLY A 65 -0.75 -0.99 -2.93
N CYS A 66 0.05 -0.49 -3.89
CA CYS A 66 1.46 -0.17 -3.69
C CYS A 66 1.64 1.31 -3.34
N TYR A 67 2.22 1.57 -2.18
CA TYR A 67 2.46 2.91 -1.65
C TYR A 67 3.94 3.13 -1.36
N CYS A 68 4.40 4.38 -1.35
CA CYS A 68 5.77 4.71 -0.96
C CYS A 68 6.05 4.16 0.44
N ARG A 69 7.16 3.42 0.55
CA ARG A 69 7.63 2.97 1.85
C ARG A 69 8.15 4.15 2.68
N GLU A 70 8.35 3.91 3.97
CA GLU A 70 8.89 4.93 4.86
C GLU A 70 10.22 5.51 4.34
N GLY A 71 10.35 6.84 4.44
CA GLY A 71 11.51 7.59 3.93
C GLY A 71 11.52 7.80 2.41
N TYR A 72 10.48 7.39 1.67
CA TYR A 72 10.32 7.64 0.24
C TYR A 72 9.11 8.53 -0.03
N VAL A 73 9.18 9.31 -1.11
CA VAL A 73 8.12 10.23 -1.55
C VAL A 73 7.84 10.04 -3.03
N ARG A 74 6.59 10.21 -3.47
CA ARG A 74 6.21 10.05 -4.88
C ARG A 74 6.55 11.31 -5.67
N ASN A 75 7.30 11.14 -6.74
CA ASN A 75 7.57 12.23 -7.69
C ASN A 75 6.43 12.40 -8.71
N ASP A 76 6.55 13.41 -9.55
CA ASP A 76 5.67 13.72 -10.69
C ASP A 76 5.56 12.59 -11.72
N LYS A 77 6.60 11.76 -11.84
CA LYS A 77 6.60 10.54 -12.67
C LYS A 77 5.91 9.33 -12.01
N GLY A 78 5.33 9.51 -10.83
CA GLY A 78 4.64 8.45 -10.10
C GLY A 78 5.58 7.41 -9.47
N VAL A 79 6.86 7.72 -9.31
CA VAL A 79 7.88 6.82 -8.72
C VAL A 79 8.22 7.27 -7.31
N CYS A 80 8.26 6.31 -6.37
CA CYS A 80 8.73 6.56 -5.02
C CYS A 80 10.27 6.67 -4.99
N VAL A 81 10.77 7.85 -4.63
CA VAL A 81 12.20 8.17 -4.58
C VAL A 81 12.58 8.72 -3.19
N PRO A 82 13.86 8.68 -2.80
CA PRO A 82 14.32 9.43 -1.63
C PRO A 82 14.02 10.93 -1.80
N PRO A 83 13.67 11.68 -0.75
CA PRO A 83 13.37 13.11 -0.82
C PRO A 83 14.45 13.94 -1.52
N SER A 84 15.73 13.54 -1.39
CA SER A 84 16.88 14.18 -2.05
C SER A 84 16.86 14.10 -3.59
N LYS A 85 15.99 13.27 -4.16
CA LYS A 85 15.80 13.12 -5.62
C LYS A 85 14.55 13.84 -6.14
N CYS A 86 13.90 14.67 -5.32
CA CYS A 86 12.79 15.49 -5.79
C CYS A 86 13.28 16.62 -6.71
N PRO A 87 12.61 16.84 -7.87
CA PRO A 87 12.90 17.98 -8.74
C PRO A 87 12.53 19.27 -7.99
N GLY A 88 13.52 20.09 -7.64
CA GLY A 88 13.30 21.32 -6.87
C GLY A 88 14.27 21.56 -5.71
N VAL A 89 15.13 20.60 -5.37
CA VAL A 89 16.34 20.89 -4.59
C VAL A 89 17.39 21.45 -5.56
N LYS A 90 17.13 22.61 -6.16
CA LYS A 90 18.14 23.33 -6.94
C LYS A 90 19.17 23.95 -5.99
N ASN A 91 19.99 23.11 -5.35
CA ASN A 91 21.31 23.59 -4.95
C ASN A 91 22.14 23.62 -6.23
N ALA A 92 22.57 24.81 -6.58
CA ALA A 92 23.43 25.14 -7.71
C ALA A 92 24.68 24.23 -7.76
N SER A 93 24.57 23.09 -8.42
CA SER A 93 25.71 22.33 -8.91
C SER A 93 25.20 21.30 -9.93
N SER A 94 25.74 21.41 -11.15
CA SER A 94 25.43 20.65 -12.39
C SER A 94 24.15 21.10 -13.13
N SER A 95 24.16 22.26 -13.78
CA SER A 95 24.66 22.51 -15.16
C SER A 95 23.89 21.74 -16.25
N SER A 96 22.93 22.43 -16.85
CA SER A 96 22.81 22.46 -18.32
C SER A 96 22.28 23.83 -18.69
N GLU A 97 23.19 24.73 -19.05
CA GLU A 97 22.91 25.95 -19.77
C GLU A 97 21.94 25.67 -20.93
N SER A 98 20.82 26.40 -20.97
CA SER A 98 20.13 26.69 -22.22
C SER A 98 20.62 28.07 -22.64
N ASN A 99 21.58 28.08 -23.58
CA ASN A 99 22.06 29.27 -24.26
C ASN A 99 20.90 30.02 -24.95
N GLU A 100 21.05 31.33 -24.95
CA GLU A 100 20.36 32.36 -25.74
C GLU A 100 20.03 31.93 -27.19
N SER A 101 18.85 32.31 -27.66
CA SER A 101 18.57 32.78 -29.03
C SER A 101 17.32 33.65 -29.04
#